data_AF-A0A7V3FNN8-F1
#
_entry.id   AF-A0A7V3FNN8-F1
#
_cell.length_a   1.000
_cell.length_b   1.000
_cell.length_c   1.000
_cell.angle_alpha   90.00
_cell.angle_beta   90.00
_cell.angle_gamma   90.00
#
_symmetry.space_group_name_H-M   'P 1'
#
loop_
_entity.id
_entity.type
_entity.pdbx_description
1 polymer ?
#
loop_
_entity_poly.entity_id
_entity_poly.type
_entity_poly.pdbx_seq_one_letter_code
_entity_poly.pdbx_strand_id
1 'polypeptide(L)'
;MVGFLDDPTVFNYSLHGAVWTHAEGDGNFNLNFEQRIGDKEYLDILQKSLPAFLDEARPGLVYFIAGHDVLDTDPLGHFALTLEGVERRDRWVLDLMAARRLPLVTTLGGGYSAPACQAALQLTAAALGQRRELRCEEGVENSHPLRKVLAGIDPWDPQFRPQEGFLLNDADLWGDLDPASAPAGLLKDSSAYEVEREMETSGVLEKFRDMGFEDLRVSVDPRGEKILIEARPAGQRTSPLQTMSEIAWRGDTTSIIPE
;
A
#
# COMPACT_ATOMS: atom_id res chain seq x y z
N MET A 1 7.93 4.78 3.24
CA MET A 1 8.79 4.19 2.19
C MET A 1 10.07 3.74 2.86
N VAL A 2 10.28 2.43 2.99
CA VAL A 2 11.38 1.83 3.78
C VAL A 2 12.56 1.41 2.88
N GLY A 3 12.43 1.56 1.56
CA GLY A 3 13.37 0.97 0.58
C GLY A 3 14.71 1.67 0.39
N PHE A 4 14.96 2.83 1.02
CA PHE A 4 16.15 3.66 0.75
C PHE A 4 16.91 4.08 2.03
N LEU A 5 16.80 3.32 3.12
CA LEU A 5 17.40 3.71 4.40
C LEU A 5 18.91 3.82 4.37
N ASP A 6 19.57 2.99 3.56
CA ASP A 6 21.03 2.99 3.42
C ASP A 6 21.52 3.91 2.28
N ASP A 7 20.63 4.59 1.56
CA ASP A 7 21.01 5.49 0.46
C ASP A 7 21.06 6.96 0.93
N PRO A 8 22.26 7.53 1.15
CA PRO A 8 22.40 8.90 1.64
C PRO A 8 21.99 9.96 0.60
N THR A 9 21.66 9.56 -0.63
CA THR A 9 21.19 10.46 -1.68
C THR A 9 19.66 10.61 -1.70
N VAL A 10 18.94 9.79 -0.93
CA VAL A 10 17.48 9.79 -0.87
C VAL A 10 17.01 10.29 0.50
N PHE A 11 16.16 11.33 0.48
CA PHE A 11 15.62 11.93 1.69
C PHE A 11 14.13 11.63 1.82
N ASN A 12 13.74 10.98 2.92
CA ASN A 12 12.35 10.60 3.18
C ASN A 12 11.68 11.58 4.14
N TYR A 13 10.55 12.17 3.73
CA TYR A 13 9.64 12.95 4.55
C TYR A 13 8.29 12.22 4.60
N SER A 14 7.80 11.90 5.79
CA SER A 14 6.53 11.17 5.96
C SER A 14 5.73 11.68 7.15
N LEU A 15 4.43 11.86 6.92
CA LEU A 15 3.40 12.03 7.93
C LEU A 15 2.47 10.81 7.83
N HIS A 16 2.33 10.02 8.88
CA HIS A 16 1.54 8.79 8.87
C HIS A 16 0.77 8.58 10.18
N GLY A 17 -0.36 7.89 10.10
CA GLY A 17 -1.16 7.50 11.26
C GLY A 17 -0.67 6.19 11.88
N ALA A 18 -1.05 5.96 13.14
CA ALA A 18 -0.57 4.84 13.96
C ALA A 18 -0.85 3.42 13.44
N VAL A 19 -1.62 3.25 12.38
CA VAL A 19 -1.89 1.94 11.76
C VAL A 19 -0.64 1.38 11.07
N TRP A 20 0.27 2.25 10.64
CA TRP A 20 1.49 1.88 9.92
C TRP A 20 2.72 1.88 10.86
N THR A 21 2.79 0.91 11.77
CA THR A 21 3.91 0.75 12.73
C THR A 21 5.17 0.10 12.15
N HIS A 22 5.08 -0.53 10.96
CA HIS A 22 6.18 -1.31 10.37
C HIS A 22 7.17 -0.50 9.51
N ALA A 23 7.12 0.83 9.57
CA ALA A 23 8.02 1.69 8.81
C ALA A 23 8.88 2.58 9.72
N GLU A 24 9.39 2.02 10.82
CA GLU A 24 10.49 2.60 11.60
C GLU A 24 11.79 2.45 10.80
N GLY A 25 11.90 3.26 9.75
CA GLY A 25 13.15 3.46 9.06
C GLY A 25 13.87 4.67 9.64
N ASP A 26 15.12 4.47 10.09
CA ASP A 26 16.01 5.53 10.55
C ASP A 26 16.40 6.48 9.37
N GLY A 27 15.53 7.42 9.00
CA GLY A 27 15.80 8.57 8.10
C GLY A 27 14.54 9.14 7.41
N ASN A 28 14.37 10.43 7.06
CA ASN A 28 15.05 11.69 7.40
C ASN A 28 14.05 12.73 8.03
N PHE A 29 12.73 12.53 7.99
CA PHE A 29 11.73 13.18 8.87
C PHE A 29 10.45 12.34 8.87
N ASN A 30 10.13 11.70 10.00
CA ASN A 30 8.98 10.80 10.14
C ASN A 30 8.16 11.22 11.37
N LEU A 31 6.88 11.56 11.16
CA LEU A 31 5.94 11.81 12.25
C LEU A 31 4.80 10.80 12.22
N ASN A 32 4.70 10.05 13.32
CA ASN A 32 3.61 9.13 13.58
C ASN A 32 2.57 9.79 14.50
N PHE A 33 1.30 9.72 14.10
CA PHE A 33 0.19 10.28 14.87
C PHE A 33 -0.64 9.16 15.52
N GLU A 34 -0.58 9.09 16.86
CA GLU A 34 -1.39 8.16 17.67
C GLU A 34 -2.89 8.51 17.63
N GLN A 35 -3.19 9.80 17.55
CA GLN A 35 -4.55 10.33 17.48
C GLN A 35 -4.87 10.81 16.07
N ARG A 36 -6.15 10.71 15.69
CA ARG A 36 -6.64 11.24 14.42
C ARG A 36 -6.53 12.77 14.43
N ILE A 37 -5.65 13.33 13.60
CA ILE A 37 -5.53 14.78 13.44
C ILE A 37 -6.37 15.27 12.26
N GLY A 38 -6.93 16.48 12.40
CA GLY A 38 -7.76 17.11 11.38
C GLY A 38 -7.02 18.16 10.53
N ASP A 39 -7.76 18.79 9.62
CA ASP A 39 -7.23 19.72 8.60
C ASP A 39 -6.23 20.75 9.14
N LYS A 40 -6.61 21.47 10.19
CA LYS A 40 -5.80 22.57 10.72
C LYS A 40 -4.46 22.07 11.23
N GLU A 41 -4.48 21.03 12.05
CA GLU A 41 -3.29 20.48 12.69
C GLU A 41 -2.35 19.85 11.66
N TYR A 42 -2.90 19.08 10.72
CA TYR A 42 -2.13 18.49 9.64
C TYR A 42 -1.44 19.57 8.79
N LEU A 43 -2.19 20.60 8.38
CA LEU A 43 -1.65 21.68 7.56
C LEU A 43 -0.62 22.52 8.32
N ASP A 44 -0.85 22.84 9.60
CA ASP A 44 0.12 23.58 10.42
C ASP A 44 1.46 22.82 10.51
N ILE A 45 1.40 21.51 10.75
CA ILE A 45 2.60 20.65 10.84
C ILE A 45 3.33 20.61 9.49
N LEU A 46 2.60 20.34 8.41
CA LEU A 46 3.15 20.28 7.07
C LEU A 46 3.82 21.62 6.67
N GLN A 47 3.12 22.73 6.89
CA GLN A 47 3.59 24.08 6.55
C GLN A 47 4.82 24.51 7.35
N LYS A 48 4.99 23.99 8.56
CA LYS A 48 6.16 24.25 9.39
C LYS A 48 7.34 23.33 9.05
N SER A 49 7.08 22.05 8.83
CA SER A 49 8.13 21.03 8.75
C SER A 49 8.69 20.82 7.34
N LEU A 50 7.84 20.80 6.31
CA LEU A 50 8.30 20.52 4.95
C LEU A 50 9.28 21.58 4.41
N PRO A 51 9.08 22.90 4.60
CA PRO A 51 10.04 23.90 4.12
C PRO A 51 11.42 23.73 4.75
N ALA A 52 11.47 23.48 6.06
CA ALA A 52 12.72 23.24 6.79
C ALA A 52 13.42 21.98 6.29
N PHE A 53 12.66 20.89 6.07
CA PHE A 53 13.19 19.65 5.51
C PHE A 53 13.80 19.85 4.12
N LEU A 54 13.13 20.61 3.24
CA LEU A 54 13.64 20.91 1.90
C LEU A 54 14.92 21.76 1.94
N ASP A 55 15.04 22.69 2.90
CA ASP A 55 16.22 23.52 3.08
C ASP A 55 17.45 22.70 3.50
N GLU A 56 17.23 21.64 4.29
CA GLU A 56 18.26 20.69 4.71
C GLU A 56 18.63 19.71 3.58
N ALA A 57 17.63 19.04 3.01
CA ALA A 57 17.83 18.00 1.99
C ALA A 57 18.34 18.56 0.65
N ARG A 58 18.01 19.81 0.31
CA ARG A 58 18.35 20.48 -0.98
C ARG A 58 18.16 19.56 -2.19
N PRO A 59 16.96 18.97 -2.39
CA PRO A 59 16.76 17.94 -3.39
C PRO A 59 16.86 18.50 -4.81
N GLY A 60 17.40 17.69 -5.73
CA GLY A 60 17.35 17.97 -7.17
C GLY A 60 16.02 17.56 -7.82
N LEU A 61 15.26 16.67 -7.18
CA LEU A 61 13.98 16.14 -7.64
C LEU A 61 13.15 15.73 -6.42
N VAL A 62 11.85 16.00 -6.45
CA VAL A 62 10.90 15.61 -5.40
C VAL A 62 9.89 14.62 -5.96
N TYR A 63 9.73 13.49 -5.26
CA TYR A 63 8.61 12.58 -5.46
C TYR A 63 7.56 12.83 -4.38
N PHE A 64 6.38 13.29 -4.78
CA PHE A 64 5.24 13.45 -3.88
C PHE A 64 4.26 12.29 -4.09
N ILE A 65 4.24 11.39 -3.11
CA ILE A 65 3.27 10.29 -3.05
C ILE A 65 2.04 10.81 -2.31
N ALA A 66 1.04 11.24 -3.07
CA ALA A 66 -0.17 11.84 -2.54
C ALA A 66 -1.16 10.74 -2.13
N GLY A 67 -1.00 10.22 -0.91
CA GLY A 67 -2.00 9.36 -0.28
C GLY A 67 -3.25 10.16 0.11
N HIS A 68 -4.41 9.67 -0.27
CA HIS A 68 -5.74 10.19 0.11
C HIS A 68 -6.37 9.36 1.23
N ASP A 69 -5.64 8.39 1.77
CA ASP A 69 -5.97 7.66 2.99
C ASP A 69 -5.98 8.53 4.26
N VAL A 70 -5.53 9.79 4.16
CA VAL A 70 -5.67 10.81 5.22
C VAL A 70 -7.12 11.28 5.44
N LEU A 71 -8.06 10.92 4.56
CA LEU A 71 -9.46 11.31 4.67
C LEU A 71 -10.12 10.75 5.93
N ASP A 72 -11.02 11.51 6.54
CA ASP A 72 -11.78 11.09 7.73
C ASP A 72 -12.67 9.86 7.52
N THR A 73 -13.05 9.63 6.27
CA THR A 73 -13.83 8.50 5.79
C THR A 73 -12.98 7.30 5.42
N ASP A 74 -11.65 7.42 5.49
CA ASP A 74 -10.74 6.34 5.14
C ASP A 74 -10.58 5.33 6.29
N PRO A 75 -10.79 4.03 6.03
CA PRO A 75 -10.69 3.01 7.06
C PRO A 75 -9.25 2.69 7.49
N LEU A 76 -8.23 3.03 6.70
CA LEU A 76 -6.85 2.56 6.91
C LEU A 76 -5.87 3.65 7.34
N GLY A 77 -6.07 4.92 6.97
CA GLY A 77 -5.05 5.94 7.22
C GLY A 77 -5.03 6.56 8.63
N HIS A 78 -6.11 6.42 9.42
CA HIS A 78 -6.20 6.94 10.80
C HIS A 78 -5.99 8.47 10.95
N PHE A 79 -6.60 9.23 10.05
CA PHE A 79 -6.63 10.69 10.08
C PHE A 79 -8.08 11.21 10.08
N ALA A 80 -8.26 12.53 10.20
CA ALA A 80 -9.57 13.19 10.17
C ALA A 80 -9.60 14.37 9.19
N LEU A 81 -8.92 14.27 8.04
CA LEU A 81 -8.95 15.34 7.05
C LEU A 81 -10.25 15.30 6.25
N THR A 82 -10.80 16.48 5.99
CA THR A 82 -11.90 16.64 5.04
C THR A 82 -11.39 16.62 3.61
N LEU A 83 -12.28 16.42 2.64
CA LEU A 83 -11.93 16.54 1.22
C LEU A 83 -11.32 17.92 0.89
N GLU A 84 -11.84 19.00 1.50
CA GLU A 84 -11.29 20.35 1.35
C GLU A 84 -9.89 20.46 1.99
N GLY A 85 -9.68 19.86 3.15
CA GLY A 85 -8.38 19.80 3.81
C GLY A 85 -7.32 19.11 2.96
N VAL A 86 -7.70 18.01 2.30
CA VAL A 86 -6.84 17.27 1.36
C VAL A 86 -6.55 18.09 0.11
N GLU A 87 -7.54 18.77 -0.46
CA GLU A 87 -7.31 19.68 -1.59
C GLU A 87 -6.35 20.81 -1.22
N ARG A 88 -6.51 21.40 -0.03
CA ARG A 88 -5.63 22.45 0.50
C ARG A 88 -4.20 21.95 0.70
N ARG A 89 -4.03 20.72 1.21
CA ARG A 89 -2.73 20.06 1.32
C ARG A 89 -2.07 19.93 -0.05
N ASP A 90 -2.77 19.35 -1.00
CA ASP A 90 -2.25 19.03 -2.33
C ASP A 90 -1.86 20.30 -3.08
N ARG A 91 -2.73 21.33 -3.08
CA ARG A 91 -2.42 22.64 -3.68
C ARG A 91 -1.22 23.30 -3.02
N TRP A 92 -1.15 23.29 -1.69
CA TRP A 92 -0.05 23.93 -0.98
C TRP A 92 1.31 23.27 -1.29
N VAL A 93 1.36 21.93 -1.40
CA VAL A 93 2.59 21.22 -1.80
C VAL A 93 2.99 21.60 -3.22
N LEU A 94 2.05 21.59 -4.17
CA LEU A 94 2.30 21.99 -5.56
C LEU A 94 2.84 23.43 -5.64
N ASP A 95 2.19 24.37 -4.94
CA ASP A 95 2.58 25.78 -4.91
C ASP A 95 3.97 25.97 -4.27
N LEU A 96 4.28 25.24 -3.20
CA LEU A 96 5.60 25.28 -2.55
C LEU A 96 6.70 24.83 -3.51
N MET A 97 6.50 23.73 -4.24
CA MET A 97 7.47 23.21 -5.20
C MET A 97 7.67 24.18 -6.36
N ALA A 98 6.57 24.74 -6.88
CA ALA A 98 6.61 25.74 -7.93
C ALA A 98 7.35 27.02 -7.48
N ALA A 99 7.04 27.54 -6.28
CA ALA A 99 7.70 28.72 -5.72
C ALA A 99 9.20 28.53 -5.53
N ARG A 100 9.61 27.31 -5.13
CA ARG A 100 11.02 26.92 -4.97
C ARG A 100 11.70 26.48 -6.26
N ARG A 101 10.96 26.39 -7.38
CA ARG A 101 11.44 25.88 -8.68
C ARG A 101 12.03 24.47 -8.58
N LEU A 102 11.45 23.64 -7.72
CA LEU A 102 11.87 22.25 -7.56
C LEU A 102 11.13 21.36 -8.57
N PRO A 103 11.85 20.51 -9.34
CA PRO A 103 11.21 19.49 -10.16
C PRO A 103 10.38 18.55 -9.29
N LEU A 104 9.13 18.34 -9.67
CA LEU A 104 8.17 17.54 -8.92
C LEU A 104 7.60 16.43 -9.79
N VAL A 105 7.62 15.21 -9.26
CA VAL A 105 6.86 14.07 -9.77
C VAL A 105 5.81 13.75 -8.72
N THR A 106 4.53 13.82 -9.12
CA THR A 106 3.42 13.42 -8.28
C THR A 106 2.95 12.03 -8.68
N THR A 107 2.71 11.18 -7.69
CA THR A 107 2.08 9.88 -7.83
C THR A 107 0.93 9.78 -6.83
N LEU A 108 -0.09 8.98 -7.17
CA LEU A 108 -1.15 8.67 -6.21
C LEU A 108 -0.61 7.65 -5.19
N GLY A 109 -1.06 7.78 -3.95
CA GLY A 109 -0.78 6.84 -2.86
C GLY A 109 -2.01 6.01 -2.49
N GLY A 110 -2.16 5.71 -1.19
CA GLY A 110 -3.37 5.09 -0.65
C GLY A 110 -4.61 5.96 -0.82
N GLY A 111 -5.79 5.42 -0.50
CA GLY A 111 -7.07 6.10 -0.69
C GLY A 111 -8.19 5.08 -0.88
N TYR A 112 -8.83 4.72 0.22
CA TYR A 112 -9.74 3.58 0.34
C TYR A 112 -11.13 4.01 0.78
N SER A 113 -11.42 5.32 0.79
CA SER A 113 -12.76 5.90 0.97
C SER A 113 -13.38 6.38 -0.33
N ALA A 114 -14.70 6.57 -0.35
CA ALA A 114 -15.40 7.01 -1.57
C ALA A 114 -14.91 8.39 -2.07
N PRO A 115 -14.61 9.37 -1.20
CA PRO A 115 -14.09 10.66 -1.65
C PRO A 115 -12.64 10.62 -2.19
N ALA A 116 -11.91 9.51 -2.04
CA ALA A 116 -10.52 9.42 -2.48
C ALA A 116 -10.35 9.63 -4.00
N CYS A 117 -11.28 9.10 -4.81
CA CYS A 117 -11.29 9.35 -6.26
C CYS A 117 -11.40 10.86 -6.57
N GLN A 118 -12.29 11.56 -5.87
CA GLN A 118 -12.47 12.99 -6.04
C GLN A 118 -11.20 13.77 -5.66
N ALA A 119 -10.53 13.37 -4.56
CA ALA A 119 -9.27 13.98 -4.13
C ALA A 119 -8.14 13.78 -5.17
N ALA A 120 -7.99 12.57 -5.70
CA ALA A 120 -7.02 12.26 -6.76
C ALA A 120 -7.27 13.08 -8.04
N LEU A 121 -8.54 13.26 -8.40
CA LEU A 121 -8.93 14.06 -9.54
C LEU A 121 -8.64 15.55 -9.33
N GLN A 122 -8.89 16.08 -8.12
CA GLN A 122 -8.57 17.45 -7.73
C GLN A 122 -7.05 17.71 -7.78
N LEU A 123 -6.24 16.79 -7.24
CA LEU A 123 -4.78 16.86 -7.35
C LEU A 123 -4.32 16.90 -8.81
N THR A 124 -4.83 15.97 -9.63
CA THR A 124 -4.48 15.89 -11.05
C THR A 124 -4.84 17.17 -11.78
N ALA A 125 -6.05 17.70 -11.53
CA ALA A 125 -6.48 18.97 -12.09
C ALA A 125 -5.56 20.13 -11.67
N ALA A 126 -5.22 20.21 -10.38
CA ALA A 126 -4.33 21.23 -9.83
C ALA A 126 -2.92 21.15 -10.46
N ALA A 127 -2.34 19.97 -10.56
CA ALA A 127 -1.03 19.74 -11.15
C ALA A 127 -0.97 20.12 -12.65
N LEU A 128 -2.07 19.91 -13.38
CA LEU A 128 -2.20 20.29 -14.80
C LEU A 128 -2.58 21.77 -15.00
N GLY A 129 -2.77 22.55 -13.93
CA GLY A 129 -3.25 23.94 -14.01
C GLY A 129 -4.67 24.06 -14.56
N GLN A 130 -5.46 22.97 -14.51
CA GLN A 130 -6.85 22.95 -14.95
C GLN A 130 -7.72 23.74 -13.98
N ARG A 131 -8.54 24.63 -14.52
CA ARG A 131 -9.53 25.40 -13.72
C ARG A 131 -10.94 24.82 -13.78
N ARG A 132 -11.14 23.76 -14.57
CA ARG A 132 -12.45 23.13 -14.68
C ARG A 132 -12.71 22.28 -13.44
N GLU A 133 -13.91 22.40 -12.89
CA GLU A 133 -14.37 21.49 -11.85
C GLU A 133 -14.53 20.10 -12.48
N LEU A 134 -13.72 19.16 -11.99
CA LEU A 134 -13.79 17.76 -12.38
C LEU A 134 -14.48 17.00 -11.26
N ARG A 135 -15.35 16.06 -11.64
CA ARG A 135 -16.07 15.20 -10.70
C ARG A 135 -15.77 13.76 -11.04
N CYS A 136 -15.47 12.97 -10.01
CA CYS A 136 -15.44 11.53 -10.16
C CYS A 136 -16.85 11.06 -10.53
N GLU A 137 -16.96 10.16 -11.50
CA GLU A 137 -18.25 9.57 -11.87
C GLU A 137 -18.76 8.70 -10.72
N GLU A 138 -20.03 8.87 -10.36
CA GLU A 138 -20.66 8.05 -9.32
C GLU A 138 -20.63 6.58 -9.71
N GLY A 139 -20.20 5.72 -8.78
CA GLY A 139 -20.15 4.28 -8.99
C GLY A 139 -18.86 3.74 -9.57
N VAL A 140 -17.89 4.58 -9.99
CA VAL A 140 -16.52 4.12 -10.28
C VAL A 140 -15.87 3.54 -9.02
N GLU A 141 -16.20 4.07 -7.85
CA GLU A 141 -15.79 3.49 -6.56
C GLU A 141 -16.42 2.11 -6.27
N ASN A 142 -17.45 1.69 -7.00
CA ASN A 142 -18.11 0.39 -6.82
C ASN A 142 -17.75 -0.63 -7.92
N SER A 143 -17.04 -0.20 -8.98
CA SER A 143 -16.58 -1.09 -10.05
C SER A 143 -15.30 -1.84 -9.68
N HIS A 144 -14.48 -1.29 -8.76
CA HIS A 144 -13.23 -1.94 -8.36
C HIS A 144 -13.49 -3.16 -7.46
N PRO A 145 -13.13 -4.39 -7.87
CA PRO A 145 -13.47 -5.61 -7.14
C PRO A 145 -12.89 -5.64 -5.72
N LEU A 146 -11.64 -5.18 -5.55
CA LEU A 146 -10.99 -5.00 -4.23
C LEU A 146 -11.79 -4.15 -3.23
N ARG A 147 -12.66 -3.25 -3.69
CA ARG A 147 -13.44 -2.40 -2.79
C ARG A 147 -14.66 -3.11 -2.20
N LYS A 148 -15.23 -4.09 -2.91
CA LYS A 148 -16.20 -5.04 -2.34
C LYS A 148 -15.56 -5.90 -1.25
N VAL A 149 -14.27 -6.19 -1.41
CA VAL A 149 -13.47 -6.92 -0.42
C VAL A 149 -13.23 -6.06 0.82
N LEU A 150 -12.72 -4.83 0.64
CA LEU A 150 -12.45 -3.90 1.73
C LEU A 150 -13.71 -3.48 2.51
N ALA A 151 -14.87 -3.36 1.85
CA ALA A 151 -16.14 -3.08 2.52
C ALA A 151 -16.61 -4.21 3.45
N GLY A 152 -16.11 -5.43 3.24
CA GLY A 152 -16.38 -6.58 4.10
C GLY A 152 -15.41 -6.72 5.26
N ILE A 153 -14.24 -6.06 5.22
CA ILE A 153 -13.19 -6.16 6.23
C ILE A 153 -13.42 -5.10 7.31
N ASP A 154 -13.56 -5.53 8.57
CA ASP A 154 -13.44 -4.62 9.72
C ASP A 154 -11.95 -4.41 10.02
N PRO A 155 -11.39 -3.21 9.80
CA PRO A 155 -9.95 -2.94 10.02
C PRO A 155 -9.54 -3.02 11.49
N TRP A 156 -10.52 -3.05 12.41
CA TRP A 156 -10.31 -2.98 13.85
C TRP A 156 -10.69 -4.27 14.57
N ASP A 157 -11.16 -5.29 13.83
CA ASP A 157 -11.42 -6.62 14.36
C ASP A 157 -10.23 -7.56 14.08
N PRO A 158 -9.33 -7.79 15.06
CA PRO A 158 -8.21 -8.73 14.90
C PRO A 158 -8.68 -10.19 14.75
N GLN A 159 -9.97 -10.47 14.87
CA GLN A 159 -10.57 -11.79 14.66
C GLN A 159 -11.37 -11.88 13.36
N PHE A 160 -11.32 -10.84 12.50
CA PHE A 160 -12.06 -10.83 11.24
C PHE A 160 -11.69 -12.06 10.40
N ARG A 161 -12.72 -12.84 10.03
CA ARG A 161 -12.61 -13.94 9.06
C ARG A 161 -13.54 -13.60 7.89
N PRO A 162 -13.04 -13.51 6.64
CA PRO A 162 -13.93 -13.37 5.50
C PRO A 162 -14.89 -14.57 5.48
N GLN A 163 -16.16 -14.33 5.14
CA GLN A 163 -17.15 -15.41 5.06
C GLN A 163 -16.65 -16.53 4.12
N GLU A 164 -16.90 -17.79 4.46
CA GLU A 164 -16.52 -18.94 3.62
C GLU A 164 -16.99 -18.73 2.17
N GLY A 165 -16.05 -18.85 1.21
CA GLY A 165 -16.31 -18.64 -0.21
C GLY A 165 -15.59 -17.44 -0.84
N PHE A 166 -14.76 -16.72 -0.09
CA PHE A 166 -13.95 -15.64 -0.65
C PHE A 166 -12.77 -16.17 -1.49
N LEU A 167 -12.87 -16.04 -2.82
CA LEU A 167 -11.83 -16.37 -3.80
C LEU A 167 -11.53 -15.10 -4.61
N LEU A 168 -10.32 -14.54 -4.45
CA LEU A 168 -9.78 -13.54 -5.37
C LEU A 168 -9.30 -14.26 -6.63
N ASN A 169 -9.79 -13.84 -7.80
CA ASN A 169 -9.24 -14.25 -9.08
C ASN A 169 -8.50 -13.08 -9.76
N ASP A 170 -7.82 -13.37 -10.87
CA ASP A 170 -7.06 -12.34 -11.59
C ASP A 170 -7.93 -11.15 -12.02
N ALA A 171 -9.17 -11.37 -12.45
CA ALA A 171 -10.07 -10.28 -12.81
C ALA A 171 -10.43 -9.39 -11.61
N ASP A 172 -10.43 -9.94 -10.40
CA ASP A 172 -10.65 -9.17 -9.17
C ASP A 172 -9.46 -8.26 -8.81
N LEU A 173 -8.26 -8.62 -9.24
CA LEU A 173 -7.02 -7.85 -9.04
C LEU A 173 -6.82 -6.77 -10.12
N TRP A 174 -7.24 -7.05 -11.37
CA TRP A 174 -6.93 -6.20 -12.53
C TRP A 174 -8.07 -5.26 -12.98
N GLY A 175 -9.29 -5.42 -12.47
CA GLY A 175 -10.40 -4.49 -12.73
C GLY A 175 -10.76 -4.32 -14.21
N ASP A 176 -10.90 -3.07 -14.67
CA ASP A 176 -11.27 -2.69 -16.06
C ASP A 176 -10.12 -2.82 -17.09
N LEU A 177 -8.96 -3.34 -16.70
CA LEU A 177 -7.93 -3.70 -17.68
C LEU A 177 -8.45 -4.89 -18.49
N ASP A 178 -8.38 -4.81 -19.83
CA ASP A 178 -8.84 -5.86 -20.73
C ASP A 178 -8.28 -7.22 -20.27
N PRO A 179 -9.13 -8.21 -19.91
CA PRO A 179 -8.67 -9.53 -19.50
C PRO A 179 -7.78 -10.21 -20.54
N ALA A 180 -7.89 -9.82 -21.83
CA ALA A 180 -7.01 -10.29 -22.90
C ALA A 180 -5.61 -9.64 -22.89
N SER A 181 -5.43 -8.58 -22.10
CA SER A 181 -4.17 -7.86 -21.88
C SER A 181 -3.50 -8.18 -20.54
N ALA A 182 -4.18 -8.94 -19.67
CA ALA A 182 -3.55 -9.51 -18.48
C ALA A 182 -2.48 -10.52 -18.92
N PRO A 183 -1.20 -10.33 -18.57
CA PRO A 183 -0.15 -11.25 -18.98
C PRO A 183 -0.34 -12.58 -18.26
N ALA A 184 -0.83 -13.60 -18.99
CA ALA A 184 -0.88 -14.97 -18.50
C ALA A 184 0.54 -15.41 -18.08
N GLY A 185 0.68 -15.83 -16.82
CA GLY A 185 1.93 -16.42 -16.31
C GLY A 185 2.90 -15.50 -15.58
N LEU A 186 2.49 -14.31 -15.09
CA LEU A 186 3.42 -13.40 -14.41
C LEU A 186 4.05 -13.95 -13.11
N LEU A 187 3.38 -14.87 -12.40
CA LEU A 187 3.97 -15.58 -11.23
C LEU A 187 5.13 -16.51 -11.62
N LYS A 188 5.24 -16.90 -12.89
CA LYS A 188 6.38 -17.67 -13.42
C LYS A 188 7.65 -16.83 -13.53
N ASP A 189 7.49 -15.52 -13.70
CA ASP A 189 8.57 -14.54 -13.83
C ASP A 189 8.77 -13.72 -12.54
N SER A 190 7.97 -13.98 -11.51
CA SER A 190 8.06 -13.31 -10.21
C SER A 190 9.22 -13.85 -9.40
N SER A 191 9.97 -12.96 -8.77
CA SER A 191 11.01 -13.33 -7.80
C SER A 191 10.37 -14.02 -6.59
N ALA A 192 11.13 -14.90 -5.91
CA ALA A 192 10.66 -15.55 -4.68
C ALA A 192 10.19 -14.54 -3.62
N TYR A 193 10.79 -13.35 -3.61
CA TYR A 193 10.39 -12.24 -2.74
C TYR A 193 9.03 -11.64 -3.11
N GLU A 194 8.70 -11.50 -4.40
CA GLU A 194 7.39 -10.99 -4.83
C GLU A 194 6.28 -11.98 -4.50
N VAL A 195 6.56 -13.27 -4.66
CA VAL A 195 5.65 -14.35 -4.26
C VAL A 195 5.46 -14.37 -2.74
N GLU A 196 6.54 -14.26 -1.97
CA GLU A 196 6.50 -14.18 -0.52
C GLU A 196 5.69 -12.96 -0.05
N ARG A 197 5.95 -11.79 -0.63
CA ARG A 197 5.22 -10.57 -0.33
C ARG A 197 3.73 -10.72 -0.61
N GLU A 198 3.36 -11.29 -1.74
CA GLU A 198 1.95 -11.53 -2.10
C GLU A 198 1.29 -12.51 -1.12
N MET A 199 2.00 -13.55 -0.70
CA MET A 199 1.51 -14.50 0.32
C MET A 199 1.39 -13.87 1.72
N GLU A 200 2.24 -12.90 2.03
CA GLU A 200 2.16 -12.11 3.25
C GLU A 200 0.95 -11.15 3.20
N THR A 201 0.79 -10.40 2.11
CA THR A 201 -0.30 -9.42 1.95
C THR A 201 -1.66 -10.07 1.77
N SER A 202 -1.73 -11.30 1.26
CA SER A 202 -2.97 -12.10 1.18
C SER A 202 -3.30 -12.86 2.47
N GLY A 203 -2.43 -12.79 3.48
CA GLY A 203 -2.62 -13.47 4.77
C GLY A 203 -2.39 -14.99 4.73
N VAL A 204 -1.82 -15.53 3.65
CA VAL A 204 -1.50 -16.96 3.54
C VAL A 204 -0.44 -17.34 4.57
N LEU A 205 0.62 -16.55 4.71
CA LEU A 205 1.68 -16.81 5.70
C LEU A 205 1.19 -16.61 7.13
N GLU A 206 0.27 -15.68 7.36
CA GLU A 206 -0.36 -15.49 8.67
C GLU A 206 -1.15 -16.72 9.12
N LYS A 207 -1.82 -17.44 8.21
CA LYS A 207 -2.48 -18.72 8.54
C LYS A 207 -1.51 -19.77 9.08
N PHE A 208 -0.29 -19.84 8.54
CA PHE A 208 0.73 -20.75 9.09
C PHE A 208 1.18 -20.30 10.49
N ARG A 209 1.25 -18.99 10.75
CA ARG A 209 1.53 -18.47 12.10
C ARG A 209 0.42 -18.82 13.09
N ASP A 210 -0.83 -18.67 12.69
CA ASP A 210 -2.01 -19.07 13.48
C ASP A 210 -2.02 -20.57 13.79
N MET A 211 -1.48 -21.39 12.88
CA MET A 211 -1.29 -22.84 13.08
C MET A 211 -0.11 -23.20 13.99
N GLY A 212 0.59 -22.20 14.54
CA GLY A 212 1.68 -22.37 15.48
C GLY A 212 3.04 -22.58 14.81
N PHE A 213 3.25 -22.07 13.59
CA PHE A 213 4.53 -22.09 12.91
C PHE A 213 5.24 -20.72 12.92
N GLU A 214 6.56 -20.73 13.05
CA GLU A 214 7.45 -19.58 13.01
C GLU A 214 8.57 -19.78 11.97
N ASP A 215 9.32 -18.72 11.66
CA ASP A 215 10.40 -18.72 10.66
C ASP A 215 9.97 -19.21 9.25
N LEU A 216 8.82 -18.73 8.78
CA LEU A 216 8.29 -19.02 7.45
C LEU A 216 9.26 -18.56 6.36
N ARG A 217 9.50 -19.42 5.38
CA ARG A 217 10.25 -19.11 4.16
C ARG A 217 9.48 -19.59 2.95
N VAL A 218 9.36 -18.70 1.97
CA VAL A 218 8.81 -19.02 0.66
C VAL A 218 9.97 -19.13 -0.32
N SER A 219 10.05 -20.27 -1.00
CA SER A 219 11.00 -20.46 -2.08
C SER A 219 10.28 -20.88 -3.34
N VAL A 220 10.79 -20.41 -4.48
CA VAL A 220 10.30 -20.78 -5.80
C VAL A 220 11.35 -21.69 -6.42
N ASP A 221 10.93 -22.81 -7.01
CA ASP A 221 11.86 -23.70 -7.67
C ASP A 221 12.53 -23.01 -8.87
N PRO A 222 13.71 -23.48 -9.34
CA PRO A 222 14.46 -22.80 -10.40
C PRO A 222 13.73 -22.69 -11.75
N ARG A 223 12.57 -23.35 -11.90
CA ARG A 223 11.75 -23.34 -13.10
C ARG A 223 10.50 -22.46 -12.97
N GLY A 224 10.22 -21.92 -11.79
CA GLY A 224 9.02 -21.11 -11.53
C GLY A 224 7.72 -21.91 -11.54
N GLU A 225 7.79 -23.23 -11.40
CA GLU A 225 6.67 -24.16 -11.50
C GLU A 225 6.14 -24.59 -10.13
N LYS A 226 6.94 -24.40 -9.07
CA LYS A 226 6.60 -24.80 -7.71
C LYS A 226 6.98 -23.76 -6.68
N ILE A 227 6.08 -23.53 -5.73
CA ILE A 227 6.35 -22.74 -4.53
C ILE A 227 6.40 -23.70 -3.34
N LEU A 228 7.50 -23.63 -2.59
CA LEU A 228 7.68 -24.36 -1.34
C LEU A 228 7.55 -23.38 -0.18
N ILE A 229 6.68 -23.72 0.76
CA ILE A 229 6.54 -23.02 2.03
C ILE A 229 7.21 -23.88 3.09
N GLU A 230 8.29 -23.38 3.67
CA GLU A 230 9.01 -24.02 4.75
C GLU A 230 8.76 -23.26 6.05
N ALA A 231 8.55 -23.98 7.15
CA ALA A 231 8.34 -23.36 8.45
C ALA A 231 8.87 -24.25 9.57
N ARG A 232 8.89 -23.71 10.79
CA ARG A 232 9.23 -24.46 12.00
C ARG A 232 8.12 -24.34 13.03
N PRO A 233 7.83 -25.37 13.83
CA PRO A 233 6.90 -25.23 14.94
C PRO A 233 7.40 -24.18 15.94
N ALA A 234 6.49 -23.33 16.44
CA ALA A 234 6.78 -22.28 17.39
C ALA A 234 7.46 -22.83 18.66
N GLY A 235 8.57 -22.21 19.06
CA GLY A 235 9.35 -22.61 20.22
C GLY A 235 10.43 -23.67 19.93
N GLN A 236 10.60 -24.09 18.67
CA GLN A 236 11.62 -25.05 18.25
C GLN A 236 12.74 -24.41 17.39
N ARG A 237 13.31 -23.32 17.89
CA ARG A 237 14.33 -22.50 17.17
C ARG A 237 15.57 -23.26 16.68
N THR A 238 15.90 -24.41 17.28
CA THR A 238 17.05 -25.24 16.88
C THR A 238 16.72 -26.35 15.90
N SER A 239 15.45 -26.61 15.63
CA SER A 239 15.03 -27.60 14.64
C SER A 239 15.28 -27.08 13.21
N PRO A 240 15.55 -27.94 12.23
CA PRO A 240 15.63 -27.54 10.83
C PRO A 240 14.24 -27.12 10.32
N LEU A 241 14.21 -26.25 9.30
CA LEU A 241 13.00 -25.91 8.57
C LEU A 241 12.41 -27.18 7.93
N GLN A 242 11.09 -27.31 8.00
CA GLN A 242 10.36 -28.41 7.39
C GLN A 242 9.47 -27.85 6.27
N THR A 243 9.37 -28.57 5.15
CA THR A 243 8.43 -28.22 4.08
C THR A 243 7.01 -28.49 4.56
N MET A 244 6.20 -27.44 4.65
CA MET A 244 4.83 -27.50 5.16
C MET A 244 3.80 -27.60 4.05
N SER A 245 4.12 -27.03 2.88
CA SER A 245 3.23 -27.07 1.71
C SER A 245 4.04 -26.96 0.43
N GLU A 246 3.66 -27.75 -0.56
CA GLU A 246 4.14 -27.65 -1.94
C GLU A 246 2.97 -27.24 -2.84
N ILE A 247 3.10 -26.08 -3.49
CA ILE A 247 2.11 -25.58 -4.43
C ILE A 247 2.70 -25.75 -5.83
N ALA A 248 2.15 -26.69 -6.60
CA ALA A 248 2.60 -26.97 -7.97
C ALA A 248 1.63 -26.41 -9.01
N TRP A 249 2.19 -25.82 -10.06
CA TRP A 249 1.41 -25.24 -11.17
C TRP A 249 1.24 -26.24 -12.32
N ARG A 250 0.01 -26.46 -12.79
CA ARG A 250 -0.29 -27.18 -14.05
C ARG A 250 -1.45 -26.49 -14.79
N GLY A 251 -1.12 -25.66 -15.78
CA GLY A 251 -2.13 -24.94 -16.56
C GLY A 251 -2.93 -23.95 -15.72
N ASP A 252 -4.12 -23.60 -16.19
CA ASP A 252 -5.05 -22.65 -15.56
C ASP A 252 -5.74 -23.19 -14.27
N THR A 253 -5.11 -24.15 -13.58
CA THR A 253 -5.67 -24.77 -12.37
C THR A 253 -4.61 -24.94 -11.28
N THR A 254 -4.85 -24.29 -10.15
CA THR A 254 -4.08 -24.45 -8.91
C THR A 254 -4.65 -25.62 -8.10
N SER A 255 -3.80 -26.55 -7.66
CA SER A 255 -4.18 -27.64 -6.75
C SER A 255 -3.25 -27.63 -5.55
N ILE A 256 -3.81 -27.63 -4.34
CA ILE A 256 -3.07 -27.92 -3.10
C ILE A 256 -2.95 -29.45 -3.03
N ILE A 257 -1.74 -29.99 -3.04
CA ILE A 257 -1.51 -31.42 -2.82
C ILE A 257 -1.26 -31.59 -1.32
N PRO A 258 -2.18 -32.19 -0.55
CA PRO A 258 -1.85 -32.63 0.79
C PRO A 258 -1.05 -33.93 0.70
N GLU A 259 0.07 -34.02 1.44
CA GLU A 259 0.53 -35.33 1.94
C GLU A 259 -0.29 -35.75 3.16
#